data_AF-A0A4Q3SP53-F1
#
_entry.id   AF-A0A4Q3SP53-F1
#
_cell.length_a   1.000
_cell.length_b   1.000
_cell.length_c   1.000
_cell.angle_alpha   90.00
_cell.angle_beta   90.00
_cell.angle_gamma   90.00
#
_symmetry.space_group_name_H-M   'P 1'
#
loop_
_entity.id
_entity.type
_entity.pdbx_description
1 polymer ?
#
loop_
_entity_poly.entity_id
_entity_poly.type
_entity_poly.pdbx_seq_one_letter_code
_entity_poly.pdbx_strand_id
1 'polypeptide(L)'
;DWKFSQEDIQVGLVWGSQELQRTAQQVRKAENKIIQFEKLAAMQKFYHGVSWPEKEIDEAWRNLMLAQHHDCWIVPLAWSGRVANWMKDFDKSLNKLSPGQSDQLLNATHVNVVNTSGRSEKQFVSIPINESKVPGYIVRDDENRLTPSFITTDRDGNVNSIAFLADVPATRSVRYEIIRQTKKTVSTFSESVKRMTSEARERFTDTATASRLSNGDVILETNLYRLSIDKSGVIRSLYSKELKKEFVDLSSSRGFNTLQGYSWMHKKTLQSDHTIDSVSIIRYGKWRVAAIIYGKLWEHQFQQSITLTSQQRRIDMQVTIDWNEEEGIGDPYAQQNGQYNTKDLRKAFYVDTAKLNVSFPLQLQNQKIYKDAPFDVTESRLQNTFYNSWDSIKNNIIYRWVDVADSVSGYGLALFTDHTTSYSHGQYFPLSLTLAYSGSALWSNAYKLKGKTEVNYSLIPHKGLWHEAGIQREASFFNEPLLVRPGTVNETFRGKVVDLDSTDFELTSMQRAGDTTIIRIYNSEGDERLNTIILNEHFTSLQFVELDGRANEPQKISGGRIEISLPRFGIRTIRLW
;
A
#
# COMPACT_ATOMS: atom_id res chain seq x y z
N ASP A 1 -30.08 5.67 -22.71
CA ASP A 1 -29.42 6.31 -21.54
C ASP A 1 -28.28 5.44 -20.99
N TRP A 2 -27.22 5.26 -21.78
CA TRP A 2 -26.00 4.61 -21.28
C TRP A 2 -25.19 5.61 -20.44
N LYS A 3 -24.78 5.23 -19.23
CA LYS A 3 -23.83 5.98 -18.42
C LYS A 3 -22.49 5.27 -18.47
N PHE A 4 -21.45 5.99 -18.93
CA PHE A 4 -20.11 5.45 -19.00
C PHE A 4 -19.63 4.97 -17.63
N SER A 5 -19.08 3.76 -17.57
CA SER A 5 -18.50 3.15 -16.38
C SER A 5 -17.06 2.74 -16.64
N GLN A 6 -16.27 2.49 -15.59
CA GLN A 6 -14.92 1.95 -15.77
C GLN A 6 -14.90 0.59 -16.45
N GLU A 7 -15.98 -0.20 -16.33
CA GLU A 7 -16.07 -1.49 -16.99
C GLU A 7 -16.24 -1.38 -18.51
N ASP A 8 -16.53 -0.19 -19.01
CA ASP A 8 -16.56 0.13 -20.44
C ASP A 8 -15.13 0.32 -20.99
N ILE A 9 -14.16 0.56 -20.12
CA ILE A 9 -12.74 0.62 -20.46
C ILE A 9 -12.16 -0.80 -20.41
N GLN A 10 -12.15 -1.44 -21.57
CA GLN A 10 -11.65 -2.80 -21.75
C GLN A 10 -10.14 -2.80 -21.98
N VAL A 11 -9.39 -3.06 -20.91
CA VAL A 11 -7.92 -3.08 -20.94
C VAL A 11 -7.41 -4.52 -20.90
N GLY A 12 -6.72 -4.94 -21.94
CA GLY A 12 -6.09 -6.25 -22.03
C GLY A 12 -4.57 -6.16 -22.16
N LEU A 13 -3.87 -6.08 -21.03
CA LEU A 13 -2.40 -6.09 -20.97
C LEU A 13 -1.87 -7.46 -20.57
N VAL A 14 -0.55 -7.64 -20.70
CA VAL A 14 0.14 -8.87 -20.31
C VAL A 14 0.37 -8.90 -18.79
N TRP A 15 -0.72 -8.84 -18.02
CA TRP A 15 -0.69 -8.84 -16.56
C TRP A 15 0.04 -10.08 -16.02
N GLY A 16 0.80 -9.90 -14.94
CA GLY A 16 1.67 -10.94 -14.38
C GLY A 16 3.01 -11.12 -15.11
N SER A 17 3.23 -10.51 -16.27
CA SER A 17 4.58 -10.51 -16.84
C SER A 17 5.55 -9.71 -15.96
N GLN A 18 6.77 -10.21 -15.76
CA GLN A 18 7.76 -9.54 -14.90
C GLN A 18 8.09 -8.12 -15.35
N GLU A 19 8.16 -7.88 -16.66
CA GLU A 19 8.47 -6.53 -17.18
C GLU A 19 7.36 -5.53 -16.91
N LEU A 20 6.10 -5.91 -17.14
CA LEU A 20 4.96 -5.03 -16.83
C LEU A 20 4.84 -4.80 -15.33
N GLN A 21 5.02 -5.85 -14.52
CA GLN A 21 5.01 -5.74 -13.06
C GLN A 21 6.08 -4.76 -12.56
N ARG A 22 7.34 -4.90 -13.02
CA ARG A 22 8.43 -4.00 -12.63
C ARG A 22 8.18 -2.55 -13.06
N THR A 23 7.65 -2.34 -14.27
CA THR A 23 7.23 -1.02 -14.75
C THR A 23 6.14 -0.45 -13.83
N ALA A 24 5.09 -1.22 -13.55
CA ALA A 24 3.98 -0.78 -12.72
C ALA A 24 4.40 -0.47 -11.27
N GLN A 25 5.30 -1.27 -10.69
CA GLN A 25 5.87 -1.02 -9.36
C GLN A 25 6.71 0.26 -9.32
N GLN A 26 7.58 0.48 -10.32
CA GLN A 26 8.37 1.72 -10.39
C GLN A 26 7.49 2.96 -10.57
N VAL A 27 6.50 2.88 -11.47
CA VAL A 27 5.57 3.99 -11.71
C VAL A 27 4.70 4.27 -10.48
N ARG A 28 4.10 3.24 -9.85
CA ARG A 28 3.30 3.41 -8.62
C ARG A 28 4.11 4.05 -7.49
N LYS A 29 5.35 3.61 -7.30
CA LYS A 29 6.28 4.19 -6.32
C LYS A 29 6.57 5.67 -6.63
N ALA A 30 6.77 6.02 -7.90
CA ALA A 30 7.02 7.39 -8.32
C ALA A 30 5.78 8.29 -8.16
N GLU A 31 4.59 7.81 -8.54
CA GLU A 31 3.30 8.50 -8.34
C GLU A 31 3.07 8.87 -6.87
N ASN A 32 3.31 7.91 -5.97
CA ASN A 32 3.17 8.14 -4.54
C ASN A 32 4.20 9.14 -4.00
N LYS A 33 5.48 8.94 -4.36
CA LYS A 33 6.59 9.80 -3.89
C LYS A 33 6.45 11.24 -4.33
N ILE A 34 6.07 11.50 -5.60
CA ILE A 34 6.06 12.88 -6.11
C ILE A 34 5.00 13.73 -5.41
N ILE A 35 3.81 13.19 -5.19
CA ILE A 35 2.72 13.89 -4.49
C ILE A 35 3.12 14.21 -3.05
N GLN A 36 3.68 13.22 -2.34
CA GLN A 36 4.20 13.41 -0.99
C GLN A 36 5.32 14.45 -0.96
N PHE A 37 6.21 14.42 -1.95
CA PHE A 37 7.32 15.36 -2.05
C PHE A 37 6.84 16.80 -2.34
N GLU A 38 5.91 16.99 -3.27
CA GLU A 38 5.31 18.30 -3.55
C GLU A 38 4.70 18.92 -2.29
N LYS A 39 3.93 18.13 -1.55
CA LYS A 39 3.35 18.55 -0.26
C LYS A 39 4.43 18.91 0.74
N LEU A 40 5.48 18.10 0.86
CA LEU A 40 6.63 18.41 1.72
C LEU A 40 7.32 19.72 1.31
N ALA A 41 7.56 19.95 0.03
CA ALA A 41 8.18 21.18 -0.47
C ALA A 41 7.31 22.41 -0.19
N ALA A 42 5.98 22.28 -0.35
CA ALA A 42 5.04 23.33 0.01
C ALA A 42 5.06 23.62 1.51
N MET A 43 5.17 22.59 2.36
CA MET A 43 5.32 22.74 3.81
C MET A 43 6.65 23.42 4.17
N GLN A 44 7.77 23.03 3.56
CA GLN A 44 9.06 23.69 3.78
C GLN A 44 9.02 25.17 3.41
N LYS A 45 8.39 25.51 2.27
CA LYS A 45 8.17 26.91 1.88
C LYS A 45 7.27 27.64 2.88
N PHE A 46 6.20 26.99 3.35
CA PHE A 46 5.25 27.58 4.29
C PHE A 46 5.85 27.84 5.67
N TYR A 47 6.51 26.85 6.27
CA TYR A 47 7.03 26.94 7.65
C TYR A 47 8.41 27.58 7.76
N HIS A 48 9.26 27.46 6.74
CA HIS A 48 10.67 27.86 6.81
C HIS A 48 11.10 28.78 5.65
N GLY A 49 10.19 29.18 4.77
CA GLY A 49 10.49 30.09 3.65
C GLY A 49 11.36 29.51 2.54
N VAL A 50 11.75 28.23 2.63
CA VAL A 50 12.61 27.50 1.67
C VAL A 50 12.04 27.63 0.26
N SER A 51 12.86 28.04 -0.71
CA SER A 51 12.42 28.23 -2.10
C SER A 51 11.74 26.99 -2.69
N TRP A 52 10.67 27.23 -3.45
CA TRP A 52 9.97 26.17 -4.18
C TRP A 52 10.90 25.59 -5.26
N PRO A 53 11.17 24.27 -5.27
CA PRO A 53 12.10 23.65 -6.20
C PRO A 53 11.42 23.30 -7.53
N GLU A 54 11.00 24.33 -8.27
CA GLU A 54 10.20 24.18 -9.49
C GLU A 54 10.87 23.26 -10.52
N LYS A 55 12.15 23.50 -10.80
CA LYS A 55 12.90 22.76 -11.82
C LYS A 55 12.95 21.26 -11.51
N GLU A 56 13.27 20.89 -10.27
CA GLU A 56 13.40 19.49 -9.89
C GLU A 56 12.05 18.78 -9.86
N ILE A 57 10.98 19.47 -9.43
CA ILE A 57 9.61 18.94 -9.46
C ILE A 57 9.16 18.73 -10.92
N ASP A 58 9.39 19.69 -11.80
CA ASP A 58 9.05 19.59 -13.22
C ASP A 58 9.81 18.46 -13.94
N GLU A 59 11.11 18.32 -13.67
CA GLU A 59 11.93 17.22 -14.20
C GLU A 59 11.43 15.86 -13.69
N ALA A 60 11.02 15.77 -12.42
CA ALA A 60 10.44 14.55 -11.86
C ALA A 60 9.09 14.21 -12.53
N TRP A 61 8.17 15.17 -12.64
CA TRP A 61 6.89 14.97 -13.34
C TRP A 61 7.08 14.57 -14.79
N ARG A 62 8.00 15.20 -15.51
CA ARG A 62 8.29 14.85 -16.91
C ARG A 62 8.71 13.39 -17.05
N ASN A 63 9.63 12.93 -16.22
CA ASN A 63 10.09 11.54 -16.25
C ASN A 63 8.98 10.55 -15.87
N LEU A 64 8.15 10.90 -14.88
CA LEU A 64 6.98 10.09 -14.52
C LEU A 64 5.97 9.99 -15.67
N MET A 65 5.59 11.10 -16.28
CA MET A 65 4.63 11.13 -17.38
C MET A 65 5.15 10.38 -18.63
N LEU A 66 6.45 10.42 -18.91
CA LEU A 66 7.06 9.61 -19.97
C LEU A 66 6.90 8.11 -19.70
N ALA A 67 7.10 7.67 -18.46
CA ALA A 67 6.90 6.28 -18.07
C ALA A 67 5.42 5.84 -18.06
N GLN A 68 4.49 6.79 -17.95
CA GLN A 68 3.05 6.55 -18.03
C GLN A 68 2.51 6.51 -19.47
N HIS A 69 3.34 6.79 -20.48
CA HIS A 69 2.92 6.69 -21.87
C HIS A 69 2.39 5.26 -22.16
N HIS A 70 1.24 5.16 -22.84
CA HIS A 70 0.53 3.88 -23.03
C HIS A 70 1.40 2.79 -23.70
N ASP A 71 2.30 3.17 -24.61
CA ASP A 71 3.26 2.22 -25.22
C ASP A 71 4.14 1.51 -24.18
N CYS A 72 4.51 2.20 -23.09
CA CYS A 72 5.30 1.60 -22.02
C CYS A 72 4.57 0.43 -21.32
N TRP A 73 3.24 0.40 -21.40
CA TRP A 73 2.39 -0.57 -20.72
C TRP A 73 1.87 -1.66 -21.66
N ILE A 74 1.58 -1.34 -22.92
CA ILE A 74 1.12 -2.30 -23.94
C ILE A 74 2.26 -3.10 -24.57
N VAL A 75 3.46 -2.52 -24.68
CA VAL A 75 4.67 -3.18 -25.21
C VAL A 75 5.86 -3.05 -24.25
N PRO A 76 5.72 -3.53 -23.00
CA PRO A 76 6.71 -3.30 -21.93
C PRO A 76 8.08 -3.87 -22.26
N LEU A 77 8.19 -4.95 -23.04
CA LEU A 77 9.49 -5.53 -23.46
C LEU A 77 10.37 -4.54 -24.26
N ALA A 78 9.75 -3.64 -25.04
CA ALA A 78 10.48 -2.66 -25.85
C ALA A 78 10.85 -1.39 -25.07
N TRP A 79 10.14 -1.10 -23.96
CA TRP A 79 10.22 0.17 -23.26
C TRP A 79 10.69 0.08 -21.81
N SER A 80 10.69 -1.10 -21.18
CA SER A 80 11.02 -1.24 -19.75
C SER A 80 12.41 -0.70 -19.40
N GLY A 81 13.39 -0.83 -20.30
CA GLY A 81 14.71 -0.21 -20.14
C GLY A 81 14.68 1.33 -20.19
N ARG A 82 13.81 1.93 -21.01
CA ARG A 82 13.62 3.40 -21.03
C ARG A 82 12.87 3.88 -19.80
N VAL A 83 11.82 3.16 -19.41
CA VAL A 83 11.11 3.41 -18.15
C VAL A 83 12.08 3.38 -16.99
N ALA A 84 12.91 2.35 -16.86
CA ALA A 84 13.90 2.27 -15.79
C ALA A 84 14.88 3.46 -15.79
N ASN A 85 15.29 3.96 -16.95
CA ASN A 85 16.12 5.15 -17.05
C ASN A 85 15.39 6.42 -16.61
N TRP A 86 14.14 6.62 -17.05
CA TRP A 86 13.32 7.75 -16.61
C TRP A 86 13.05 7.69 -15.11
N MET A 87 12.78 6.51 -14.54
CA MET A 87 12.57 6.32 -13.10
C MET A 87 13.85 6.59 -12.31
N LYS A 88 15.02 6.23 -12.87
CA LYS A 88 16.31 6.62 -12.29
C LYS A 88 16.50 8.14 -12.31
N ASP A 89 16.13 8.82 -13.39
CA ASP A 89 16.24 10.28 -13.49
C ASP A 89 15.21 10.99 -12.60
N PHE A 90 14.01 10.43 -12.44
CA PHE A 90 13.02 10.82 -11.44
C PHE A 90 13.62 10.76 -10.02
N ASP A 91 14.20 9.61 -9.63
CA ASP A 91 14.80 9.45 -8.30
C ASP A 91 16.00 10.42 -8.11
N LYS A 92 16.78 10.70 -9.16
CA LYS A 92 17.84 11.73 -9.10
C LYS A 92 17.26 13.12 -8.82
N SER A 93 16.17 13.51 -9.48
CA SER A 93 15.53 14.80 -9.25
C SER A 93 15.02 14.93 -7.81
N LEU A 94 14.37 13.88 -7.29
CA LEU A 94 13.93 13.87 -5.89
C LEU A 94 15.10 13.89 -4.89
N ASN A 95 16.18 13.15 -5.15
CA ASN A 95 17.33 13.10 -4.23
C ASN A 95 18.05 14.45 -4.09
N LYS A 96 18.04 15.29 -5.13
CA LYS A 96 18.60 16.66 -5.05
C LYS A 96 17.90 17.52 -4.00
N LEU A 97 16.65 17.19 -3.67
CA LEU A 97 15.79 17.97 -2.79
C LEU A 97 15.89 17.55 -1.33
N SER A 98 16.54 16.43 -1.06
CA SER A 98 16.84 15.95 0.29
C SER A 98 18.11 15.09 0.29
N PRO A 99 19.27 15.70 -0.02
CA PRO A 99 20.53 14.96 -0.13
C PRO A 99 21.00 14.42 1.22
N GLY A 100 21.51 13.18 1.24
CA GLY A 100 22.18 12.60 2.41
C GLY A 100 21.28 12.20 3.59
N GLN A 101 19.95 12.17 3.41
CA GLN A 101 19.03 11.84 4.50
C GLN A 101 19.29 10.46 5.12
N SER A 102 19.54 9.43 4.30
CA SER A 102 19.72 8.07 4.80
C SER A 102 20.95 7.94 5.70
N ASP A 103 22.07 8.57 5.34
CA ASP A 103 23.30 8.55 6.13
C ASP A 103 23.14 9.31 7.45
N GLN A 104 22.39 10.42 7.42
CA GLN A 104 22.09 11.23 8.60
C GLN A 104 21.10 10.55 9.56
N LEU A 105 20.29 9.60 9.08
CA LEU A 105 19.36 8.82 9.90
C LEU A 105 20.03 7.65 10.63
N LEU A 106 21.18 7.17 10.14
CA LEU A 106 21.89 6.05 10.75
C LEU A 106 22.30 6.40 12.19
N ASN A 107 21.82 5.63 13.15
CA ASN A 107 22.08 5.85 14.58
C ASN A 107 21.65 7.24 15.09
N ALA A 108 20.66 7.87 14.44
CA ALA A 108 20.14 9.16 14.86
C ALA A 108 19.54 9.07 16.28
N THR A 109 19.88 10.04 17.13
CA THR A 109 19.30 10.18 18.48
C THR A 109 18.03 11.03 18.48
N HIS A 110 17.78 11.76 17.40
CA HIS A 110 16.59 12.59 17.22
C HIS A 110 16.17 12.58 15.76
N VAL A 111 14.87 12.50 15.53
CA VAL A 111 14.26 12.57 14.21
C VAL A 111 13.00 13.40 14.22
N ASN A 112 12.71 14.05 13.11
CA ASN A 112 11.41 14.68 12.86
C ASN A 112 10.59 13.74 11.99
N VAL A 113 9.42 13.34 12.46
CA VAL A 113 8.46 12.56 11.67
C VAL A 113 7.42 13.52 11.11
N VAL A 114 7.32 13.57 9.79
CA VAL A 114 6.48 14.50 9.04
C VAL A 114 5.28 13.77 8.45
N ASN A 115 4.10 14.34 8.64
CA ASN A 115 2.87 13.95 7.98
C ASN A 115 2.53 14.99 6.92
N THR A 116 2.60 14.59 5.65
CA THR A 116 2.27 15.43 4.49
C THR A 116 0.79 15.38 4.12
N SER A 117 0.05 14.42 4.66
CA SER A 117 -1.38 14.25 4.38
C SER A 117 -2.22 15.29 5.11
N GLY A 118 -3.46 15.46 4.64
CA GLY A 118 -4.45 16.34 5.27
C GLY A 118 -5.10 15.76 6.52
N ARG A 119 -4.66 14.60 7.03
CA ARG A 119 -5.27 13.90 8.16
C ARG A 119 -4.23 13.48 9.18
N SER A 120 -4.61 13.39 10.44
CA SER A 120 -3.76 12.82 11.49
C SER A 120 -3.51 11.33 11.20
N GLU A 121 -2.27 10.91 11.33
CA GLU A 121 -1.85 9.55 11.05
C GLU A 121 -1.06 8.97 12.21
N LYS A 122 -1.36 7.73 12.54
CA LYS A 122 -0.66 6.94 13.54
C LYS A 122 -0.09 5.69 12.89
N GLN A 123 1.25 5.61 12.81
CA GLN A 123 1.93 4.58 12.03
C GLN A 123 3.25 4.20 12.71
N PHE A 124 3.63 2.92 12.64
CA PHE A 124 4.99 2.51 12.99
C PHE A 124 5.97 2.97 11.91
N VAL A 125 6.87 3.87 12.28
CA VAL A 125 7.99 4.31 11.44
C VAL A 125 9.28 3.66 11.92
N SER A 126 10.28 3.56 11.04
CA SER A 126 11.56 2.93 11.35
C SER A 126 12.75 3.84 11.06
N ILE A 127 13.79 3.73 11.88
CA ILE A 127 15.10 4.34 11.64
C ILE A 127 16.18 3.26 11.58
N PRO A 128 17.18 3.39 10.69
CA PRO A 128 18.28 2.45 10.61
C PRO A 128 19.21 2.60 11.82
N ILE A 129 19.57 1.47 12.43
CA ILE A 129 20.56 1.37 13.50
C ILE A 129 21.61 0.36 13.05
N ASN A 130 22.86 0.56 13.45
CA ASN A 130 23.89 -0.44 13.29
C ASN A 130 24.66 -0.55 14.60
N GLU A 131 24.13 -1.37 15.50
CA GLU A 131 24.72 -1.62 16.82
C GLU A 131 24.55 -3.09 17.23
N SER A 132 25.63 -3.68 17.75
CA SER A 132 25.60 -5.03 18.30
C SER A 132 25.19 -5.04 19.78
N LYS A 133 24.34 -6.00 20.15
CA LYS A 133 24.02 -6.35 21.56
C LYS A 133 23.46 -5.19 22.40
N VAL A 134 22.51 -4.44 21.85
CA VAL A 134 21.82 -3.36 22.56
C VAL A 134 20.58 -3.92 23.28
N PRO A 135 20.33 -3.58 24.57
CA PRO A 135 19.16 -4.10 25.30
C PRO A 135 17.82 -3.59 24.73
N GLY A 136 17.85 -2.48 23.99
CA GLY A 136 16.69 -1.86 23.37
C GLY A 136 16.82 -0.33 23.36
N TYR A 137 15.75 0.32 22.93
CA TYR A 137 15.64 1.77 22.92
C TYR A 137 14.31 2.20 23.55
N ILE A 138 14.29 3.42 24.06
CA ILE A 138 13.09 4.13 24.51
C ILE A 138 12.91 5.29 23.54
N VAL A 139 11.70 5.51 23.08
CA VAL A 139 11.37 6.64 22.23
C VAL A 139 10.34 7.52 22.94
N ARG A 140 10.56 8.84 22.90
CA ARG A 140 9.62 9.85 23.40
C ARG A 140 9.44 10.97 22.40
N ASP A 141 8.26 11.58 22.39
CA ASP A 141 7.99 12.78 21.59
C ASP A 141 8.49 14.07 22.28
N ASP A 142 8.24 15.21 21.62
CA ASP A 142 8.62 16.54 22.10
C ASP A 142 7.87 17.00 23.35
N GLU A 143 6.73 16.39 23.66
CA GLU A 143 6.00 16.55 24.92
C GLU A 143 6.51 15.61 26.03
N ASN A 144 7.62 14.90 25.80
CA ASN A 144 8.17 13.87 26.68
C ASN A 144 7.25 12.65 26.90
N ARG A 145 6.25 12.45 26.06
CA ARG A 145 5.38 11.28 26.13
C ARG A 145 6.09 10.09 25.50
N LEU A 146 6.10 8.98 26.22
CA LEU A 146 6.68 7.73 25.74
C LEU A 146 5.85 7.19 24.58
N THR A 147 6.51 6.55 23.61
CA THR A 147 5.82 5.84 22.52
C THR A 147 6.23 4.36 22.45
N PRO A 148 5.32 3.44 22.05
CA PRO A 148 5.68 2.06 21.76
C PRO A 148 6.81 1.97 20.74
N SER A 149 7.86 1.20 21.06
CA SER A 149 9.02 1.03 20.19
C SER A 149 9.65 -0.34 20.33
N PHE A 150 10.09 -0.94 19.23
CA PHE A 150 10.82 -2.22 19.21
C PHE A 150 12.00 -2.17 18.25
N ILE A 151 12.99 -3.03 18.52
CA ILE A 151 14.12 -3.25 17.64
C ILE A 151 13.82 -4.37 16.64
N THR A 152 14.39 -4.25 15.46
CA THR A 152 14.55 -5.37 14.53
C THR A 152 16.02 -5.75 14.46
N THR A 153 16.28 -7.03 14.23
CA THR A 153 17.65 -7.55 14.12
C THR A 153 17.88 -8.17 12.75
N ASP A 154 19.14 -8.17 12.32
CA ASP A 154 19.59 -8.97 11.19
C ASP A 154 19.68 -10.47 11.56
N ARG A 155 20.18 -11.29 10.62
CA ARG A 155 20.34 -12.74 10.81
C ARG A 155 21.40 -13.09 11.86
N ASP A 156 22.36 -12.19 12.10
CA ASP A 156 23.44 -12.36 13.07
C ASP A 156 23.05 -11.84 14.47
N GLY A 157 21.83 -11.31 14.61
CA GLY A 157 21.29 -10.77 15.85
C GLY A 157 21.75 -9.34 16.15
N ASN A 158 22.38 -8.63 15.21
CA ASN A 158 22.68 -7.21 15.36
C ASN A 158 21.40 -6.38 15.17
N VAL A 159 21.27 -5.29 15.92
CA VAL A 159 20.15 -4.37 15.74
C VAL A 159 20.36 -3.61 14.44
N ASN A 160 19.42 -3.77 13.50
CA ASN A 160 19.46 -3.12 12.19
C ASN A 160 18.45 -1.96 12.06
N SER A 161 17.43 -1.90 12.92
CA SER A 161 16.51 -0.76 12.97
C SER A 161 15.79 -0.67 14.31
N ILE A 162 15.27 0.52 14.61
CA ILE A 162 14.24 0.75 15.63
C ILE A 162 12.97 1.17 14.93
N ALA A 163 11.87 0.48 15.23
CA ALA A 163 10.54 0.90 14.86
C ALA A 163 9.83 1.53 16.07
N PHE A 164 9.07 2.60 15.86
CA PHE A 164 8.25 3.22 16.90
C PHE A 164 6.96 3.80 16.34
N LEU A 165 5.93 3.86 17.18
CA LEU A 165 4.59 4.30 16.81
C LEU A 165 4.55 5.83 16.79
N ALA A 166 4.68 6.44 15.62
CA ALA A 166 4.51 7.86 15.45
C ALA A 166 3.01 8.22 15.41
N ASP A 167 2.65 9.36 15.97
CA ASP A 167 1.29 9.91 16.08
C ASP A 167 1.42 11.38 15.66
N VAL A 168 1.18 11.65 14.37
CA VAL A 168 1.55 12.92 13.74
C VAL A 168 0.31 13.56 13.13
N PRO A 169 -0.09 14.77 13.58
CA PRO A 169 -1.26 15.43 13.05
C PRO A 169 -1.15 15.81 11.57
N ALA A 170 -2.29 16.11 10.95
CA ALA A 170 -2.38 16.60 9.57
C ALA A 170 -1.40 17.76 9.27
N THR A 171 -0.69 17.66 8.14
CA THR A 171 0.25 18.68 7.62
C THR A 171 1.23 19.26 8.66
N ARG A 172 1.76 18.38 9.51
CA ARG A 172 2.63 18.72 10.65
C ARG A 172 3.84 17.79 10.75
N SER A 173 4.71 18.10 11.70
CA SER A 173 5.75 17.16 12.14
C SER A 173 5.82 17.08 13.66
N VAL A 174 6.23 15.93 14.17
CA VAL A 174 6.54 15.72 15.59
C VAL A 174 8.00 15.25 15.70
N ARG A 175 8.73 15.81 16.66
CA ARG A 175 10.11 15.39 16.95
C ARG A 175 10.10 14.23 17.94
N TYR A 176 10.90 13.22 17.67
CA TYR A 176 11.11 12.08 18.55
C TYR A 176 12.56 11.98 18.97
N GLU A 177 12.80 11.73 20.25
CA GLU A 177 14.09 11.40 20.83
C GLU A 177 14.23 9.89 21.01
N ILE A 178 15.34 9.35 20.54
CA ILE A 178 15.70 7.93 20.60
C ILE A 178 16.79 7.75 21.66
N ILE A 179 16.44 7.08 22.74
CA ILE A 179 17.27 6.91 23.93
C ILE A 179 17.67 5.46 24.06
N ARG A 180 18.97 5.17 23.99
CA ARG A 180 19.51 3.83 24.25
C ARG A 180 19.16 3.38 25.67
N GLN A 181 18.64 2.15 25.81
CA GLN A 181 18.32 1.62 27.13
C GLN A 181 19.59 1.31 27.96
N THR A 182 19.54 1.73 29.21
CA THR A 182 20.45 1.40 30.31
C THR A 182 19.63 0.91 31.50
N LYS A 183 20.26 0.30 32.52
CA LYS A 183 19.54 -0.13 33.75
C LYS A 183 18.71 1.01 34.37
N LYS A 184 19.26 2.24 34.40
CA LYS A 184 18.60 3.44 34.94
C LYS A 184 17.41 3.89 34.10
N THR A 185 17.55 3.92 32.77
CA THR A 185 16.45 4.39 31.90
C THR A 185 15.30 3.38 31.88
N VAL A 186 15.58 2.08 31.98
CA VAL A 186 14.55 1.03 32.02
C VAL A 186 13.70 1.10 33.29
N SER A 187 14.29 1.37 34.45
CA SER A 187 13.54 1.56 35.69
C SER A 187 12.64 2.79 35.62
N THR A 188 13.17 3.93 35.14
CA THR A 188 12.39 5.16 34.95
C THR A 188 11.25 4.95 33.95
N PHE A 189 11.51 4.31 32.82
CA PHE A 189 10.49 3.98 31.82
C PHE A 189 9.36 3.13 32.41
N SER A 190 9.73 2.05 33.12
CA SER A 190 8.77 1.13 33.73
C SER A 190 7.89 1.82 34.78
N GLU A 191 8.45 2.76 35.55
CA GLU A 191 7.67 3.58 36.48
C GLU A 191 6.76 4.58 35.76
N SER A 192 7.25 5.26 34.72
CA SER A 192 6.44 6.20 33.94
C SER A 192 5.23 5.53 33.30
N VAL A 193 5.41 4.35 32.69
CA VAL A 193 4.30 3.57 32.10
C VAL A 193 3.30 3.12 33.18
N LYS A 194 3.74 2.82 34.40
CA LYS A 194 2.84 2.47 35.52
C LYS A 194 2.02 3.66 36.04
N ARG A 195 2.52 4.89 35.89
CA ARG A 195 1.85 6.13 36.32
C ARG A 195 0.92 6.72 35.24
N MET A 196 0.94 6.19 34.02
CA MET A 196 0.04 6.60 32.94
C MET A 196 -1.42 6.26 33.27
N THR A 197 -2.34 7.00 32.65
CA THR A 197 -3.77 6.64 32.64
C THR A 197 -3.98 5.26 32.00
N SER A 198 -5.09 4.60 32.31
CA SER A 198 -5.41 3.29 31.74
C SER A 198 -5.41 3.32 30.20
N GLU A 199 -5.98 4.36 29.60
CA GLU A 199 -6.03 4.58 28.14
C GLU A 199 -4.64 4.78 27.52
N ALA A 200 -3.78 5.60 28.15
CA ALA A 200 -2.41 5.80 27.66
C ALA A 200 -1.57 4.53 27.81
N ARG A 201 -1.82 3.75 28.87
CA ARG A 201 -1.14 2.47 29.12
C ARG A 201 -1.60 1.37 28.17
N GLU A 202 -2.84 1.43 27.69
CA GLU A 202 -3.40 0.47 26.71
C GLU A 202 -2.53 0.36 25.45
N ARG A 203 -2.00 1.52 24.98
CA ARG A 203 -1.06 1.60 23.85
C ARG A 203 0.20 0.75 24.04
N PHE A 204 0.57 0.42 25.27
CA PHE A 204 1.74 -0.41 25.62
C PHE A 204 1.39 -1.84 26.05
N THR A 205 0.12 -2.13 26.32
CA THR A 205 -0.34 -3.48 26.69
C THR A 205 -0.68 -4.33 25.49
N ASP A 206 -1.07 -3.72 24.37
CA ASP A 206 -1.27 -4.44 23.12
C ASP A 206 0.03 -5.12 22.68
N THR A 207 -0.09 -6.38 22.27
CA THR A 207 1.05 -7.20 21.82
C THR A 207 0.72 -7.93 20.54
N ALA A 208 1.77 -8.28 19.82
CA ALA A 208 1.74 -9.30 18.81
C ALA A 208 2.42 -10.55 19.37
N THR A 209 1.74 -11.68 19.30
CA THR A 209 2.25 -12.96 19.76
C THR A 209 2.21 -13.96 18.62
N ALA A 210 3.11 -14.93 18.69
CA ALA A 210 3.14 -16.04 17.76
C ALA A 210 3.43 -17.31 18.56
N SER A 211 2.77 -18.40 18.21
CA SER A 211 2.97 -19.71 18.85
C SER A 211 2.85 -20.81 17.82
N ARG A 212 3.37 -21.99 18.16
CA ARG A 212 3.16 -23.21 17.38
C ARG A 212 2.36 -24.20 18.24
N LEU A 213 1.28 -24.71 17.68
CA LEU A 213 0.45 -25.73 18.33
C LEU A 213 1.10 -27.12 18.24
N SER A 214 0.60 -28.08 19.03
CA SER A 214 1.11 -29.46 19.04
C SER A 214 0.95 -30.18 17.70
N ASN A 215 -0.09 -29.85 16.95
CA ASN A 215 -0.29 -30.35 15.58
C ASN A 215 0.67 -29.71 14.56
N GLY A 216 1.44 -28.70 14.97
CA GLY A 216 2.45 -27.96 14.22
C GLY A 216 1.95 -26.69 13.52
N ASP A 217 0.67 -26.36 13.64
CA ASP A 217 0.09 -25.13 13.11
C ASP A 217 0.70 -23.91 13.79
N VAL A 218 0.90 -22.84 13.01
CA VAL A 218 1.37 -21.55 13.49
C VAL A 218 0.19 -20.64 13.76
N ILE A 219 0.15 -20.04 14.95
CA ILE A 219 -0.82 -19.01 15.31
C ILE A 219 -0.09 -17.68 15.40
N LEU A 220 -0.59 -16.68 14.68
CA LEU A 220 -0.22 -15.27 14.85
C LEU A 220 -1.41 -14.53 15.46
N GLU A 221 -1.17 -13.69 16.47
CA GLU A 221 -2.25 -13.02 17.18
C GLU A 221 -1.85 -11.60 17.60
N THR A 222 -2.71 -10.61 17.31
CA THR A 222 -2.61 -9.22 17.77
C THR A 222 -3.85 -8.83 18.55
N ASN A 223 -3.98 -7.55 18.94
CA ASN A 223 -5.22 -7.00 19.47
C ASN A 223 -6.39 -7.06 18.45
N LEU A 224 -6.11 -7.06 17.14
CA LEU A 224 -7.14 -7.04 16.10
C LEU A 224 -7.45 -8.43 15.52
N TYR A 225 -6.44 -9.29 15.35
CA TYR A 225 -6.59 -10.54 14.62
C TYR A 225 -6.07 -11.75 15.38
N ARG A 226 -6.66 -12.91 15.12
CA ARG A 226 -6.07 -14.22 15.36
C ARG A 226 -6.06 -14.98 14.05
N LEU A 227 -4.88 -15.38 13.60
CA LEU A 227 -4.63 -16.02 12.31
C LEU A 227 -3.96 -17.37 12.55
N SER A 228 -4.46 -18.43 11.91
CA SER A 228 -3.91 -19.79 11.98
C SER A 228 -3.42 -20.25 10.62
N ILE A 229 -2.20 -20.79 10.57
CA ILE A 229 -1.54 -21.32 9.37
C ILE A 229 -1.20 -22.78 9.64
N ASP A 230 -1.62 -23.68 8.77
CA ASP A 230 -1.26 -25.09 8.92
C ASP A 230 0.13 -25.41 8.36
N LYS A 231 0.54 -26.68 8.47
CA LYS A 231 1.82 -27.18 7.93
C LYS A 231 1.96 -27.05 6.41
N SER A 232 0.84 -26.98 5.68
CA SER A 232 0.81 -26.73 4.24
C SER A 232 0.84 -25.24 3.87
N GLY A 233 1.05 -24.34 4.84
CA GLY A 233 1.13 -22.90 4.58
C GLY A 233 -0.23 -22.26 4.29
N VAL A 234 -1.32 -23.02 4.39
CA VAL A 234 -2.68 -22.53 4.17
C VAL A 234 -3.16 -21.80 5.41
N ILE A 235 -3.74 -20.61 5.24
CA ILE A 235 -4.42 -19.92 6.34
C ILE A 235 -5.77 -20.62 6.57
N ARG A 236 -5.94 -21.24 7.74
CA ARG A 236 -7.17 -21.96 8.12
C ARG A 236 -8.16 -21.10 8.89
N SER A 237 -7.70 -20.00 9.47
CA SER A 237 -8.54 -19.03 10.18
C SER A 237 -7.92 -17.65 10.09
N LEU A 238 -8.76 -16.66 9.81
CA LEU A 238 -8.50 -15.24 9.93
C LEU A 238 -9.68 -14.64 10.71
N TYR A 239 -9.57 -14.74 12.03
CA TYR A 239 -10.60 -14.21 12.93
C TYR A 239 -10.30 -12.76 13.29
N SER A 240 -11.21 -11.86 12.94
CA SER A 240 -11.20 -10.48 13.45
C SER A 240 -11.88 -10.42 14.81
N LYS A 241 -11.10 -10.00 15.82
CA LYS A 241 -11.55 -9.92 17.22
C LYS A 241 -12.54 -8.78 17.43
N GLU A 242 -12.25 -7.63 16.81
CA GLU A 242 -13.10 -6.45 16.86
C GLU A 242 -14.45 -6.72 16.19
N LEU A 243 -14.42 -7.33 15.01
CA LEU A 243 -15.62 -7.60 14.21
C LEU A 243 -16.36 -8.87 14.65
N LYS A 244 -15.72 -9.70 15.49
CA LYS A 244 -16.18 -11.02 15.93
C LYS A 244 -16.57 -11.92 14.75
N LYS A 245 -15.73 -11.95 13.70
CA LYS A 245 -16.01 -12.63 12.43
C LYS A 245 -14.81 -13.43 11.95
N GLU A 246 -15.05 -14.68 11.56
CA GLU A 246 -14.13 -15.50 10.76
C GLU A 246 -14.25 -15.13 9.28
N PHE A 247 -13.15 -15.00 8.56
CA PHE A 247 -13.14 -14.61 7.16
C PHE A 247 -12.80 -15.75 6.20
N VAL A 248 -12.17 -16.84 6.67
CA VAL A 248 -11.74 -17.94 5.80
C VAL A 248 -12.90 -18.86 5.45
N ASP A 249 -13.13 -19.09 4.15
CA ASP A 249 -13.99 -20.17 3.67
C ASP A 249 -13.18 -21.47 3.51
N LEU A 250 -13.37 -22.40 4.44
CA LEU A 250 -12.74 -23.72 4.44
C LEU A 250 -13.35 -24.71 3.43
N SER A 251 -14.50 -24.38 2.84
CA SER A 251 -15.17 -25.23 1.85
C SER A 251 -14.68 -25.03 0.42
N SER A 252 -13.96 -23.93 0.18
CA SER A 252 -13.34 -23.62 -1.11
C SER A 252 -12.33 -24.70 -1.54
N SER A 253 -12.32 -25.01 -2.83
CA SER A 253 -11.33 -25.92 -3.43
C SER A 253 -9.91 -25.33 -3.47
N ARG A 254 -9.76 -24.02 -3.27
CA ARG A 254 -8.48 -23.33 -3.10
C ARG A 254 -8.31 -22.93 -1.66
N GLY A 255 -7.13 -23.14 -1.09
CA GLY A 255 -6.80 -22.68 0.26
C GLY A 255 -6.61 -21.16 0.31
N PHE A 256 -6.78 -20.58 1.50
CA PHE A 256 -6.45 -19.18 1.71
C PHE A 256 -4.93 -18.99 1.75
N ASN A 257 -4.44 -17.99 1.01
CA ASN A 257 -3.02 -17.68 0.84
C ASN A 257 -2.25 -18.74 0.02
N THR A 258 -2.91 -19.57 -0.77
CA THR A 258 -2.23 -20.55 -1.65
C THR A 258 -1.84 -19.95 -2.99
N LEU A 259 -0.62 -20.24 -3.45
CA LEU A 259 -0.15 -19.97 -4.80
C LEU A 259 -0.64 -21.06 -5.75
N GLN A 260 -1.26 -20.69 -6.87
CA GLN A 260 -1.73 -21.64 -7.87
C GLN A 260 -1.69 -21.08 -9.29
N GLY A 261 -1.20 -21.85 -10.25
CA GLY A 261 -1.19 -21.53 -11.69
C GLY A 261 -1.02 -22.78 -12.57
N TYR A 262 -1.05 -22.63 -13.89
CA TYR A 262 -0.79 -23.73 -14.82
C TYR A 262 0.58 -23.57 -15.48
N SER A 263 1.40 -24.64 -15.45
CA SER A 263 2.61 -24.74 -16.26
C SER A 263 2.27 -25.38 -17.60
N TRP A 264 2.35 -24.62 -18.69
CA TRP A 264 2.15 -25.14 -20.05
C TRP A 264 3.38 -25.89 -20.59
N MET A 265 4.55 -25.67 -19.99
CA MET A 265 5.76 -26.46 -20.29
C MET A 265 5.66 -27.87 -19.71
N HIS A 266 5.22 -27.99 -18.46
CA HIS A 266 5.11 -29.28 -17.76
C HIS A 266 3.71 -29.90 -17.82
N LYS A 267 2.76 -29.20 -18.45
CA LYS A 267 1.35 -29.61 -18.62
C LYS A 267 0.66 -29.97 -17.30
N LYS A 268 0.99 -29.26 -16.22
CA LYS A 268 0.49 -29.53 -14.87
C LYS A 268 0.13 -28.24 -14.13
N THR A 269 -0.75 -28.35 -13.15
CA THR A 269 -0.99 -27.27 -12.20
C THR A 269 0.17 -27.19 -11.20
N LEU A 270 0.66 -25.98 -10.96
CA LEU A 270 1.58 -25.67 -9.87
C LEU A 270 0.76 -25.16 -8.68
N GLN A 271 1.00 -25.71 -7.48
CA GLN A 271 0.30 -25.36 -6.24
C GLN A 271 1.30 -25.37 -5.08
N SER A 272 1.12 -24.46 -4.11
CA SER A 272 2.02 -24.34 -2.96
C SER A 272 1.68 -25.26 -1.78
N ASP A 273 0.41 -25.66 -1.60
CA ASP A 273 -0.10 -26.36 -0.42
C ASP A 273 0.27 -27.85 -0.34
N HIS A 274 1.10 -28.32 -1.27
CA HIS A 274 1.67 -29.67 -1.29
C HIS A 274 3.19 -29.69 -1.27
N THR A 275 3.83 -28.53 -1.25
CA THR A 275 5.27 -28.36 -1.51
C THR A 275 5.93 -27.41 -0.50
N ILE A 276 5.39 -27.36 0.72
CA ILE A 276 5.95 -26.56 1.82
C ILE A 276 7.14 -27.28 2.46
N ASP A 277 8.26 -26.59 2.52
CA ASP A 277 9.45 -27.02 3.25
C ASP A 277 9.34 -26.66 4.73
N SER A 278 8.91 -25.42 5.04
CA SER A 278 8.73 -24.99 6.42
C SER A 278 7.82 -23.76 6.57
N VAL A 279 7.24 -23.61 7.76
CA VAL A 279 6.57 -22.38 8.21
C VAL A 279 7.31 -21.89 9.44
N SER A 280 8.08 -20.81 9.33
CA SER A 280 8.90 -20.24 10.40
C SER A 280 8.21 -19.04 11.07
N ILE A 281 8.50 -18.80 12.35
CA ILE A 281 8.00 -17.63 13.08
C ILE A 281 9.14 -16.64 13.28
N ILE A 282 8.90 -15.38 12.90
CA ILE A 282 9.79 -14.26 13.23
C ILE A 282 9.06 -13.32 14.21
N ARG A 283 9.75 -12.89 15.27
CA ARG A 283 9.24 -11.92 16.23
C ARG A 283 10.07 -10.65 16.15
N TYR A 284 9.42 -9.55 15.81
CA TYR A 284 10.01 -8.22 15.77
C TYR A 284 9.60 -7.48 17.04
N GLY A 285 10.20 -7.90 18.16
CA GLY A 285 9.84 -7.39 19.49
C GLY A 285 8.40 -7.72 19.91
N LYS A 286 7.79 -6.82 20.70
CA LYS A 286 6.50 -7.04 21.37
C LYS A 286 5.27 -6.73 20.49
N TRP A 287 5.42 -5.94 19.42
CA TRP A 287 4.28 -5.39 18.65
C TRP A 287 4.16 -5.93 17.23
N ARG A 288 5.12 -6.71 16.74
CA ARG A 288 5.08 -7.24 15.38
C ARG A 288 5.58 -8.68 15.33
N VAL A 289 4.81 -9.52 14.64
CA VAL A 289 5.16 -10.93 14.39
C VAL A 289 4.92 -11.26 12.92
N ALA A 290 5.69 -12.19 12.40
CA ALA A 290 5.49 -12.72 11.06
C ALA A 290 5.58 -14.24 11.04
N ALA A 291 4.84 -14.84 10.11
CA ALA A 291 5.09 -16.21 9.65
C ALA A 291 5.73 -16.14 8.27
N ILE A 292 6.82 -16.90 8.08
CA ILE A 292 7.50 -17.05 6.80
C ILE A 292 7.33 -18.48 6.31
N ILE A 293 6.64 -18.63 5.19
CA ILE A 293 6.38 -19.91 4.54
C ILE A 293 7.42 -20.08 3.43
N TYR A 294 8.18 -21.17 3.50
CA TYR A 294 9.13 -21.58 2.47
C TYR A 294 8.61 -22.83 1.78
N GLY A 295 8.73 -22.88 0.46
CA GLY A 295 8.39 -24.06 -0.32
C GLY A 295 8.80 -23.92 -1.76
N LYS A 296 8.33 -24.85 -2.59
CA LYS A 296 8.63 -24.84 -4.02
C LYS A 296 7.39 -24.81 -4.90
N LEU A 297 7.44 -24.05 -5.99
CA LEU A 297 6.56 -24.22 -7.13
C LEU A 297 7.34 -25.01 -8.16
N TRP A 298 7.12 -26.33 -8.18
CA TRP A 298 7.98 -27.27 -8.90
C TRP A 298 9.45 -27.16 -8.45
N GLU A 299 10.38 -26.67 -9.28
CA GLU A 299 11.80 -26.47 -8.90
C GLU A 299 12.11 -25.02 -8.46
N HIS A 300 11.12 -24.12 -8.50
CA HIS A 300 11.30 -22.71 -8.14
C HIS A 300 11.01 -22.50 -6.67
N GLN A 301 11.99 -21.96 -5.96
CA GLN A 301 11.85 -21.62 -4.55
C GLN A 301 10.88 -20.43 -4.40
N PHE A 302 9.98 -20.50 -3.44
CA PHE A 302 9.16 -19.36 -3.06
C PHE A 302 9.21 -19.11 -1.56
N GLN A 303 8.96 -17.85 -1.20
CA GLN A 303 8.78 -17.40 0.17
C GLN A 303 7.51 -16.57 0.24
N GLN A 304 6.61 -16.90 1.18
CA GLN A 304 5.50 -16.01 1.56
C GLN A 304 5.72 -15.48 2.97
N SER A 305 5.60 -14.17 3.16
CA SER A 305 5.59 -13.53 4.48
C SER A 305 4.18 -13.07 4.82
N ILE A 306 3.73 -13.35 6.04
CA ILE A 306 2.46 -12.87 6.61
C ILE A 306 2.82 -12.13 7.89
N THR A 307 2.65 -10.81 7.92
CA THR A 307 3.06 -9.96 9.04
C THR A 307 1.85 -9.31 9.70
N LEU A 308 1.71 -9.51 11.01
CA LEU A 308 0.76 -8.80 11.84
C LEU A 308 1.49 -7.79 12.72
N THR A 309 1.05 -6.54 12.65
CA THR A 309 1.49 -5.47 13.55
C THR A 309 0.33 -5.08 14.45
N SER A 310 0.58 -5.02 15.76
CA SER A 310 -0.40 -4.57 16.75
C SER A 310 -0.85 -3.14 16.45
N GLN A 311 -2.14 -2.85 16.66
CA GLN A 311 -2.81 -1.58 16.33
C GLN A 311 -2.86 -1.22 14.84
N GLN A 312 -2.39 -2.10 13.94
CA GLN A 312 -2.48 -1.90 12.50
C GLN A 312 -3.57 -2.82 11.91
N ARG A 313 -4.58 -2.22 11.26
CA ARG A 313 -5.66 -2.97 10.59
C ARG A 313 -5.16 -3.80 9.42
N ARG A 314 -4.16 -3.29 8.71
CA ARG A 314 -3.56 -3.92 7.55
C ARG A 314 -2.71 -5.14 7.93
N ILE A 315 -2.99 -6.27 7.30
CA ILE A 315 -2.17 -7.49 7.34
C ILE A 315 -1.22 -7.43 6.15
N ASP A 316 0.09 -7.33 6.42
CA ASP A 316 1.10 -7.15 5.37
C ASP A 316 1.56 -8.50 4.83
N MET A 317 1.51 -8.66 3.52
CA MET A 317 1.83 -9.89 2.81
C MET A 317 2.91 -9.63 1.76
N GLN A 318 3.82 -10.58 1.61
CA GLN A 318 4.81 -10.55 0.53
C GLN A 318 4.96 -11.94 -0.06
N VAL A 319 5.05 -12.01 -1.39
CA VAL A 319 5.44 -13.22 -2.12
C VAL A 319 6.76 -12.93 -2.84
N THR A 320 7.73 -13.82 -2.67
CA THR A 320 8.96 -13.89 -3.44
C THR A 320 9.00 -15.23 -4.16
N ILE A 321 9.37 -15.25 -5.44
CA ILE A 321 9.61 -16.48 -6.21
C ILE A 321 10.95 -16.33 -6.92
N ASP A 322 11.84 -17.30 -6.76
CA ASP A 322 13.13 -17.37 -7.45
C ASP A 322 13.04 -18.33 -8.64
N TRP A 323 13.00 -17.75 -9.84
CA TRP A 323 12.91 -18.49 -11.09
C TRP A 323 14.30 -18.97 -11.52
N ASN A 324 14.69 -20.14 -11.02
CA ASN A 324 15.97 -20.81 -11.28
C ASN A 324 16.18 -21.22 -12.75
N GLU A 325 15.09 -21.55 -13.44
CA GLU A 325 15.07 -21.90 -14.86
C GLU A 325 13.85 -21.28 -15.54
N GLU A 326 13.81 -21.34 -16.87
CA GLU A 326 12.68 -20.84 -17.64
C GLU A 326 11.45 -21.74 -17.40
N GLU A 327 10.34 -21.14 -17.00
CA GLU A 327 9.06 -21.81 -16.75
C GLU A 327 7.96 -21.11 -17.55
N GLY A 328 6.98 -21.89 -18.00
CA GLY A 328 5.86 -21.43 -18.80
C GLY A 328 4.57 -21.36 -18.00
N ILE A 329 4.26 -20.20 -17.42
CA ILE A 329 3.09 -19.96 -16.56
C ILE A 329 1.96 -19.31 -17.34
N GLY A 330 0.82 -19.99 -17.45
CA GLY A 330 -0.39 -19.46 -18.08
C GLY A 330 -1.14 -20.51 -18.92
N ASP A 331 -2.17 -20.08 -19.65
CA ASP A 331 -2.92 -20.95 -20.55
C ASP A 331 -2.03 -21.48 -21.70
N PRO A 332 -2.14 -22.77 -22.07
CA PRO A 332 -1.24 -23.38 -23.07
C PRO A 332 -1.54 -22.96 -24.52
N TYR A 333 -2.63 -22.23 -24.78
CA TYR A 333 -3.04 -21.87 -26.13
C TYR A 333 -1.93 -21.15 -26.89
N ALA A 334 -1.54 -21.75 -28.02
CA ALA A 334 -0.54 -21.23 -28.94
C ALA A 334 0.83 -20.90 -28.29
N GLN A 335 1.13 -21.51 -27.15
CA GLN A 335 2.42 -21.37 -26.46
C GLN A 335 3.49 -22.31 -27.02
N GLN A 336 3.09 -23.35 -27.75
CA GLN A 336 3.99 -24.36 -28.33
C GLN A 336 4.18 -24.13 -29.83
N ASN A 337 5.40 -24.40 -30.31
CA ASN A 337 5.75 -24.53 -31.73
C ASN A 337 5.41 -23.33 -32.64
N GLY A 338 5.44 -22.09 -32.12
CA GLY A 338 5.23 -20.89 -32.95
C GLY A 338 3.81 -20.76 -33.51
N GLN A 339 2.83 -21.44 -32.91
CA GLN A 339 1.43 -21.41 -33.33
C GLN A 339 0.71 -20.09 -32.98
N TYR A 340 1.41 -19.13 -32.37
CA TYR A 340 0.84 -17.83 -32.05
C TYR A 340 0.50 -17.07 -33.33
N ASN A 341 -0.79 -16.85 -33.55
CA ASN A 341 -1.30 -16.02 -34.63
C ASN A 341 -1.91 -14.74 -34.04
N THR A 342 -1.43 -13.58 -34.53
CA THR A 342 -1.91 -12.27 -34.08
C THR A 342 -3.40 -12.07 -34.36
N LYS A 343 -3.95 -12.74 -35.39
CA LYS A 343 -5.37 -12.66 -35.77
C LYS A 343 -6.30 -13.54 -34.95
N ASP A 344 -5.78 -14.45 -34.14
CA ASP A 344 -6.63 -15.32 -33.32
C ASP A 344 -7.38 -14.49 -32.29
N LEU A 345 -8.69 -14.74 -32.15
CA LEU A 345 -9.49 -14.09 -31.11
C LEU A 345 -9.00 -14.51 -29.73
N ARG A 346 -8.77 -15.81 -29.51
CA ARG A 346 -8.26 -16.36 -28.24
C ARG A 346 -6.79 -16.00 -28.04
N LYS A 347 -6.43 -15.55 -26.84
CA LYS A 347 -5.07 -15.26 -26.39
C LYS A 347 -4.82 -15.84 -25.00
N ALA A 348 -3.71 -16.55 -24.84
CA ALA A 348 -3.34 -17.16 -23.56
C ALA A 348 -3.14 -16.14 -22.43
N PHE A 349 -2.53 -14.98 -22.74
CA PHE A 349 -2.25 -13.94 -21.75
C PHE A 349 -3.49 -13.21 -21.21
N TYR A 350 -4.68 -13.46 -21.77
CA TYR A 350 -5.96 -13.00 -21.21
C TYR A 350 -6.55 -13.96 -20.17
N VAL A 351 -6.08 -15.21 -20.13
CA VAL A 351 -6.62 -16.23 -19.23
C VAL A 351 -6.01 -16.10 -17.84
N ASP A 352 -6.44 -15.10 -17.08
CA ASP A 352 -5.89 -14.79 -15.75
C ASP A 352 -6.06 -15.94 -14.75
N THR A 353 -7.09 -16.77 -14.91
CA THR A 353 -7.33 -17.95 -14.06
C THR A 353 -6.27 -19.03 -14.21
N ALA A 354 -5.52 -19.05 -15.32
CA ALA A 354 -4.43 -19.99 -15.59
C ALA A 354 -3.05 -19.42 -15.22
N LYS A 355 -2.94 -18.11 -15.01
CA LYS A 355 -1.73 -17.46 -14.49
C LYS A 355 -1.43 -17.92 -13.07
N LEU A 356 -0.22 -17.67 -12.59
CA LEU A 356 0.08 -17.86 -11.19
C LEU A 356 -0.63 -16.78 -10.37
N ASN A 357 -1.47 -17.19 -9.44
CA ASN A 357 -2.20 -16.30 -8.55
C ASN A 357 -2.02 -16.72 -7.08
N VAL A 358 -2.23 -15.79 -6.15
CA VAL A 358 -2.52 -16.09 -4.74
C VAL A 358 -4.01 -15.89 -4.46
N SER A 359 -4.64 -16.83 -3.74
CA SER A 359 -6.11 -16.90 -3.58
C SER A 359 -6.59 -16.58 -2.16
N PHE A 360 -7.77 -15.94 -2.05
CA PHE A 360 -8.39 -15.54 -0.79
C PHE A 360 -9.88 -15.97 -0.75
N PRO A 361 -10.19 -17.23 -0.43
CA PRO A 361 -11.56 -17.71 -0.27
C PRO A 361 -12.21 -17.14 0.99
N LEU A 362 -13.30 -16.41 0.79
CA LEU A 362 -13.95 -15.66 1.86
C LEU A 362 -15.26 -16.30 2.28
N GLN A 363 -15.49 -16.38 3.59
CA GLN A 363 -16.74 -16.82 4.20
C GLN A 363 -17.80 -15.70 4.12
N LEU A 364 -18.10 -15.28 2.89
CA LEU A 364 -19.07 -14.27 2.47
C LEU A 364 -19.93 -14.89 1.36
N GLN A 365 -21.24 -14.87 1.51
CA GLN A 365 -22.15 -15.60 0.62
C GLN A 365 -22.55 -14.77 -0.60
N ASN A 366 -22.85 -13.48 -0.38
CA ASN A 366 -23.34 -12.57 -1.42
C ASN A 366 -22.24 -11.60 -1.85
N GLN A 367 -21.14 -12.14 -2.38
CA GLN A 367 -19.95 -11.35 -2.73
C GLN A 367 -20.24 -10.37 -3.87
N LYS A 368 -19.94 -9.10 -3.63
CA LYS A 368 -19.84 -8.03 -4.62
C LYS A 368 -18.42 -7.49 -4.66
N ILE A 369 -18.01 -7.01 -5.82
CA ILE A 369 -16.68 -6.43 -6.03
C ILE A 369 -16.79 -4.92 -6.14
N TYR A 370 -15.94 -4.21 -5.39
CA TYR A 370 -15.69 -2.78 -5.54
C TYR A 370 -14.22 -2.56 -5.90
N LYS A 371 -13.95 -1.72 -6.90
CA LYS A 371 -12.60 -1.48 -7.42
C LYS A 371 -12.26 -0.01 -7.37
N ASP A 372 -11.10 0.27 -6.83
CA ASP A 372 -10.51 1.60 -6.85
C ASP A 372 -10.06 2.02 -8.25
N ALA A 373 -10.11 3.32 -8.49
CA ALA A 373 -9.65 3.95 -9.72
C ALA A 373 -9.38 5.45 -9.50
N PRO A 374 -8.79 6.13 -10.50
CA PRO A 374 -8.51 7.56 -10.40
C PRO A 374 -9.77 8.37 -10.11
N PHE A 375 -9.87 8.87 -8.88
CA PHE A 375 -10.99 9.68 -8.38
C PHE A 375 -12.36 9.01 -8.49
N ASP A 376 -12.44 7.68 -8.41
CA ASP A 376 -13.70 6.94 -8.49
C ASP A 376 -13.59 5.55 -7.84
N VAL A 377 -14.72 4.94 -7.50
CA VAL A 377 -14.82 3.52 -7.11
C VAL A 377 -15.95 2.86 -7.88
N THR A 378 -15.62 1.82 -8.64
CA THR A 378 -16.60 1.07 -9.42
C THR A 378 -17.14 -0.13 -8.66
N GLU A 379 -18.46 -0.18 -8.43
CA GLU A 379 -19.17 -1.44 -8.14
C GLU A 379 -19.23 -2.27 -9.43
N SER A 380 -18.57 -3.43 -9.41
CA SER A 380 -18.54 -4.32 -10.57
C SER A 380 -19.90 -4.94 -10.84
N ARG A 381 -20.31 -4.94 -12.10
CA ARG A 381 -21.52 -5.63 -12.58
C ARG A 381 -21.19 -6.98 -13.24
N LEU A 382 -19.92 -7.36 -13.26
CA LEU A 382 -19.44 -8.59 -13.85
C LEU A 382 -19.74 -9.78 -12.94
N GLN A 383 -20.28 -10.87 -13.51
CA GLN A 383 -20.43 -12.14 -12.79
C GLN A 383 -19.08 -12.82 -12.51
N ASN A 384 -18.08 -12.55 -13.36
CA ASN A 384 -16.71 -13.00 -13.23
C ASN A 384 -15.79 -12.11 -14.06
N THR A 385 -14.48 -12.20 -13.81
CA THR A 385 -13.44 -11.55 -14.62
C THR A 385 -12.75 -12.50 -15.59
N PHE A 386 -13.41 -13.58 -16.00
CA PHE A 386 -12.81 -14.57 -16.90
C PHE A 386 -13.05 -14.17 -18.35
N TYR A 387 -11.98 -14.11 -19.10
CA TYR A 387 -11.99 -13.90 -20.53
C TYR A 387 -10.77 -14.59 -21.13
N ASN A 388 -10.85 -14.90 -22.41
CA ASN A 388 -9.74 -15.54 -23.11
C ASN A 388 -9.58 -14.98 -24.52
N SER A 389 -10.41 -14.03 -24.94
CA SER A 389 -10.38 -13.45 -26.27
C SER A 389 -10.39 -11.93 -26.22
N TRP A 390 -9.88 -11.29 -27.27
CA TRP A 390 -9.79 -9.83 -27.36
C TRP A 390 -11.16 -9.14 -27.34
N ASP A 391 -12.19 -9.75 -27.92
CA ASP A 391 -13.57 -9.25 -27.96
C ASP A 391 -14.37 -9.56 -26.67
N SER A 392 -13.78 -10.30 -25.72
CA SER A 392 -14.41 -10.60 -24.42
C SER A 392 -13.70 -9.97 -23.23
N ILE A 393 -12.75 -9.05 -23.46
CA ILE A 393 -11.98 -8.38 -22.41
C ILE A 393 -12.92 -7.75 -21.39
N LYS A 394 -12.60 -8.00 -20.12
CA LYS A 394 -13.29 -7.42 -18.97
C LYS A 394 -12.35 -6.48 -18.24
N ASN A 395 -12.91 -5.47 -17.58
CA ASN A 395 -12.12 -4.64 -16.67
C ASN A 395 -11.84 -5.42 -15.38
N ASN A 396 -10.62 -5.94 -15.25
CA ASN A 396 -10.17 -6.67 -14.06
C ASN A 396 -8.93 -6.04 -13.41
N ILE A 397 -8.82 -4.72 -13.51
CA ILE A 397 -7.67 -3.96 -13.03
C ILE A 397 -7.84 -3.67 -11.53
N ILE A 398 -6.75 -3.77 -10.79
CA ILE A 398 -6.55 -3.18 -9.47
C ILE A 398 -5.68 -1.93 -9.65
N TYR A 399 -6.18 -0.75 -9.29
CA TYR A 399 -5.39 0.49 -9.25
C TYR A 399 -4.57 0.59 -7.95
N ARG A 400 -5.24 0.75 -6.78
CA ARG A 400 -4.63 0.62 -5.44
C ARG A 400 -5.19 -0.55 -4.66
N TRP A 401 -6.50 -0.81 -4.79
CA TRP A 401 -7.17 -1.89 -4.07
C TRP A 401 -8.39 -2.43 -4.82
N VAL A 402 -8.78 -3.65 -4.46
CA VAL A 402 -10.05 -4.30 -4.81
C VAL A 402 -10.68 -4.86 -3.53
N ASP A 403 -11.99 -4.70 -3.38
CA ASP A 403 -12.73 -5.10 -2.20
C ASP A 403 -13.81 -6.12 -2.56
N VAL A 404 -13.90 -7.19 -1.76
CA VAL A 404 -15.01 -8.13 -1.79
C VAL A 404 -15.88 -7.86 -0.57
N ALA A 405 -17.11 -7.41 -0.77
CA ALA A 405 -18.05 -7.13 0.30
C ALA A 405 -19.35 -7.92 0.12
N ASP A 406 -19.98 -8.28 1.23
CA ASP A 406 -21.32 -8.84 1.29
C ASP A 406 -22.21 -7.88 2.09
N SER A 407 -23.01 -7.10 1.39
CA SER A 407 -23.88 -6.08 1.97
C SER A 407 -24.99 -6.66 2.85
N VAL A 408 -25.32 -7.94 2.71
CA VAL A 408 -26.31 -8.63 3.57
C VAL A 408 -25.68 -8.98 4.91
N SER A 409 -24.47 -9.54 4.88
CA SER A 409 -23.74 -9.83 6.12
C SER A 409 -23.14 -8.58 6.77
N GLY A 410 -22.91 -7.52 5.99
CA GLY A 410 -22.28 -6.28 6.42
C GLY A 410 -20.78 -6.38 6.62
N TYR A 411 -20.09 -7.32 5.96
CA TYR A 411 -18.65 -7.53 6.08
C TYR A 411 -17.97 -7.57 4.71
N GLY A 412 -16.68 -7.22 4.68
CA GLY A 412 -15.86 -7.32 3.48
C GLY A 412 -14.38 -7.52 3.78
N LEU A 413 -13.60 -7.73 2.72
CA LEU A 413 -12.15 -7.84 2.78
C LEU A 413 -11.55 -7.12 1.58
N ALA A 414 -10.77 -6.08 1.87
CA ALA A 414 -10.04 -5.31 0.88
C ALA A 414 -8.64 -5.87 0.68
N LEU A 415 -8.24 -5.99 -0.58
CA LEU A 415 -6.90 -6.37 -1.05
C LEU A 415 -6.22 -5.15 -1.66
N PHE A 416 -5.09 -4.75 -1.09
CA PHE A 416 -4.22 -3.68 -1.57
C PHE A 416 -3.02 -4.25 -2.32
N THR A 417 -2.52 -3.54 -3.33
CA THR A 417 -1.33 -3.96 -4.10
C THR A 417 -0.29 -2.84 -4.17
N ASP A 418 0.99 -3.21 -4.26
CA ASP A 418 2.09 -2.27 -4.44
C ASP A 418 2.23 -1.71 -5.88
N HIS A 419 1.36 -2.14 -6.80
CA HIS A 419 1.34 -1.70 -8.19
C HIS A 419 -0.03 -1.89 -8.85
N THR A 420 -0.23 -1.24 -10.00
CA THR A 420 -1.40 -1.53 -10.86
C THR A 420 -1.25 -2.92 -11.46
N THR A 421 -2.24 -3.78 -11.27
CA THR A 421 -2.20 -5.18 -11.70
C THR A 421 -3.61 -5.71 -11.94
N SER A 422 -3.78 -7.02 -12.05
CA SER A 422 -5.07 -7.67 -12.29
C SER A 422 -5.51 -8.61 -11.17
N TYR A 423 -6.82 -8.88 -11.15
CA TYR A 423 -7.42 -9.89 -10.30
C TYR A 423 -8.31 -10.86 -11.07
N SER A 424 -8.52 -12.03 -10.47
CA SER A 424 -9.52 -13.02 -10.87
C SER A 424 -10.56 -13.22 -9.78
N HIS A 425 -11.85 -13.24 -10.14
CA HIS A 425 -12.96 -13.54 -9.23
C HIS A 425 -14.18 -14.06 -10.01
N GLY A 426 -14.95 -14.96 -9.40
CA GLY A 426 -16.26 -15.42 -9.87
C GLY A 426 -16.93 -16.36 -8.86
N GLN A 427 -18.15 -16.81 -9.13
CA GLN A 427 -18.98 -17.59 -8.19
C GLN A 427 -18.27 -18.80 -7.54
N TYR A 428 -17.36 -19.46 -8.26
CA TYR A 428 -16.59 -20.62 -7.77
C TYR A 428 -15.08 -20.40 -7.88
N PHE A 429 -14.67 -19.14 -7.93
CA PHE A 429 -13.26 -18.76 -8.00
C PHE A 429 -13.04 -17.59 -7.04
N PRO A 430 -12.37 -17.82 -5.90
CA PRO A 430 -12.19 -16.78 -4.90
C PRO A 430 -11.38 -15.62 -5.45
N LEU A 431 -11.48 -14.45 -4.81
CA LEU A 431 -10.64 -13.31 -5.17
C LEU A 431 -9.18 -13.75 -5.18
N SER A 432 -8.51 -13.53 -6.30
CA SER A 432 -7.12 -13.93 -6.45
C SER A 432 -6.32 -12.84 -7.15
N LEU A 433 -5.12 -12.58 -6.63
CA LEU A 433 -4.17 -11.61 -7.15
C LEU A 433 -3.25 -12.28 -8.16
N THR A 434 -3.09 -11.69 -9.35
CA THR A 434 -2.16 -12.16 -10.37
C THR A 434 -0.71 -11.87 -9.98
N LEU A 435 0.15 -12.90 -10.02
CA LEU A 435 1.55 -12.83 -9.59
C LEU A 435 2.55 -13.08 -10.71
N ALA A 436 2.27 -13.99 -11.64
CA ALA A 436 3.20 -14.32 -12.72
C ALA A 436 2.51 -14.83 -13.99
N TYR A 437 3.07 -14.47 -15.14
CA TYR A 437 2.78 -14.99 -16.47
C TYR A 437 4.06 -15.07 -17.29
N SER A 438 4.20 -16.16 -18.05
CA SER A 438 5.20 -16.30 -19.12
C SER A 438 4.62 -17.02 -20.33
N GLY A 439 5.06 -16.58 -21.49
CA GLY A 439 4.56 -17.08 -22.76
C GLY A 439 4.51 -16.02 -23.85
N SER A 440 4.11 -16.45 -25.05
CA SER A 440 3.81 -15.57 -26.17
C SER A 440 2.62 -14.67 -25.86
N ALA A 441 2.74 -13.39 -26.17
CA ALA A 441 1.65 -12.42 -26.04
C ALA A 441 1.64 -11.40 -27.19
N LEU A 442 1.31 -10.14 -26.90
CA LEU A 442 1.21 -9.07 -27.91
C LEU A 442 2.43 -9.04 -28.83
N TRP A 443 2.16 -8.99 -30.15
CA TRP A 443 3.15 -9.01 -31.23
C TRP A 443 4.07 -10.24 -31.26
N SER A 444 3.58 -11.38 -30.75
CA SER A 444 4.28 -12.66 -30.75
C SER A 444 5.57 -12.66 -29.90
N ASN A 445 5.76 -11.67 -29.03
CA ASN A 445 6.90 -11.62 -28.15
C ASN A 445 6.76 -12.64 -27.02
N ALA A 446 7.85 -13.35 -26.71
CA ALA A 446 7.91 -14.30 -25.61
C ALA A 446 8.29 -13.58 -24.31
N TYR A 447 7.38 -13.57 -23.35
CA TYR A 447 7.60 -13.08 -22.00
C TYR A 447 8.21 -14.20 -21.16
N LYS A 448 9.38 -13.96 -20.57
CA LYS A 448 10.12 -14.93 -19.77
C LYS A 448 10.13 -14.54 -18.30
N LEU A 449 10.22 -15.55 -17.44
CA LEU A 449 10.48 -15.37 -16.02
C LEU A 449 11.98 -15.57 -15.79
N LYS A 450 12.65 -14.60 -15.15
CA LYS A 450 14.07 -14.68 -14.81
C LYS A 450 14.34 -14.05 -13.45
N GLY A 451 15.12 -14.76 -12.64
CA GLY A 451 15.50 -14.29 -11.30
C GLY A 451 14.28 -14.10 -10.41
N LYS A 452 14.30 -13.06 -9.57
CA LYS A 452 13.28 -12.85 -8.54
C LYS A 452 12.01 -12.17 -9.08
N THR A 453 10.85 -12.73 -8.78
CA THR A 453 9.57 -12.01 -8.70
C THR A 453 9.31 -11.64 -7.24
N GLU A 454 8.97 -10.38 -6.96
CA GLU A 454 8.57 -9.91 -5.63
C GLU A 454 7.30 -9.07 -5.75
N VAL A 455 6.27 -9.44 -4.99
CA VAL A 455 4.97 -8.73 -4.93
C VAL A 455 4.60 -8.49 -3.48
N ASN A 456 4.32 -7.23 -3.13
CA ASN A 456 3.78 -6.85 -1.84
C ASN A 456 2.29 -6.52 -1.98
N TYR A 457 1.50 -7.02 -1.05
CA TYR A 457 0.07 -6.77 -1.01
C TYR A 457 -0.39 -6.84 0.44
N SER A 458 -1.60 -6.36 0.71
CA SER A 458 -2.12 -6.38 2.07
C SER A 458 -3.60 -6.64 2.11
N LEU A 459 -4.06 -7.22 3.22
CA LEU A 459 -5.47 -7.53 3.44
C LEU A 459 -6.03 -6.70 4.60
N ILE A 460 -7.26 -6.20 4.45
CA ILE A 460 -8.02 -5.54 5.51
C ILE A 460 -9.42 -6.15 5.59
N PRO A 461 -9.66 -7.05 6.56
CA PRO A 461 -11.02 -7.41 6.96
C PRO A 461 -11.75 -6.19 7.53
N HIS A 462 -12.99 -5.97 7.13
CA HIS A 462 -13.76 -4.79 7.54
C HIS A 462 -15.27 -5.06 7.67
N LYS A 463 -15.97 -4.06 8.22
CA LYS A 463 -17.42 -4.04 8.40
C LYS A 463 -17.98 -2.85 7.62
N GLY A 464 -19.14 -3.06 7.00
CA GLY A 464 -19.76 -2.12 6.10
C GLY A 464 -19.24 -2.25 4.67
N LEU A 465 -19.61 -1.29 3.82
CA LEU A 465 -19.01 -1.13 2.50
C LEU A 465 -17.70 -0.34 2.59
N TRP A 466 -16.89 -0.39 1.52
CA TRP A 466 -15.57 0.24 1.45
C TRP A 466 -15.50 1.68 1.99
N HIS A 467 -16.54 2.50 1.75
CA HIS A 467 -16.59 3.91 2.17
C HIS A 467 -16.92 4.07 3.65
N GLU A 468 -17.74 3.19 4.23
CA GLU A 468 -18.03 3.16 5.66
C GLU A 468 -16.84 2.59 6.45
N ALA A 469 -16.11 1.68 5.83
CA ALA A 469 -14.95 0.99 6.38
C ALA A 469 -13.64 1.79 6.31
N GLY A 470 -13.63 2.96 5.66
CA GLY A 470 -12.45 3.80 5.52
C GLY A 470 -11.37 3.20 4.60
N ILE A 471 -11.74 2.42 3.58
CA ILE A 471 -10.76 1.71 2.73
C ILE A 471 -9.92 2.68 1.89
N GLN A 472 -10.49 3.80 1.41
CA GLN A 472 -9.70 4.83 0.73
C GLN A 472 -8.77 5.54 1.70
N ARG A 473 -9.22 5.80 2.93
CA ARG A 473 -8.33 6.34 3.97
C ARG A 473 -7.13 5.43 4.23
N GLU A 474 -7.35 4.12 4.36
CA GLU A 474 -6.26 3.14 4.49
C GLU A 474 -5.36 3.12 3.24
N ALA A 475 -5.93 3.31 2.04
CA ALA A 475 -5.17 3.44 0.80
C ALA A 475 -4.24 4.65 0.81
N SER A 476 -4.72 5.80 1.28
CA SER A 476 -3.91 7.01 1.39
C SER A 476 -2.76 6.81 2.39
N PHE A 477 -2.99 6.22 3.56
CA PHE A 477 -1.91 5.91 4.53
C PHE A 477 -0.90 4.87 4.01
N PHE A 478 -1.35 3.90 3.21
CA PHE A 478 -0.47 2.94 2.57
C PHE A 478 0.43 3.60 1.50
N ASN A 479 -0.11 4.55 0.74
CA ASN A 479 0.58 5.16 -0.39
C ASN A 479 1.37 6.43 -0.02
N GLU A 480 1.00 7.13 1.05
CA GLU A 480 1.66 8.33 1.57
C GLU A 480 2.08 8.13 3.04
N PRO A 481 3.03 7.22 3.34
CA PRO A 481 3.43 6.91 4.71
C PRO A 481 4.16 8.09 5.37
N LEU A 482 4.20 8.12 6.70
CA LEU A 482 4.93 9.16 7.44
C LEU A 482 6.42 9.21 7.06
N LEU A 483 6.94 10.43 6.86
CA LEU A 483 8.33 10.65 6.49
C LEU A 483 9.22 10.85 7.72
N VAL A 484 10.25 10.03 7.88
CA VAL A 484 11.27 10.24 8.92
C VAL A 484 12.41 11.06 8.34
N ARG A 485 12.74 12.18 8.99
CA ARG A 485 13.84 13.07 8.60
C ARG A 485 14.81 13.24 9.78
N PRO A 486 16.12 13.36 9.52
CA PRO A 486 17.04 13.91 10.51
C PRO A 486 16.54 15.30 10.92
N GLY A 487 16.67 15.66 12.20
CA GLY A 487 16.32 17.04 12.54
C GLY A 487 16.48 17.47 13.98
N THR A 488 16.64 18.78 14.10
CA THR A 488 16.62 19.57 15.34
C THR A 488 15.22 20.14 15.60
N VAL A 489 15.02 20.73 16.78
CA VAL A 489 13.73 21.34 17.18
C VAL A 489 13.28 22.43 16.20
N ASN A 490 14.24 23.18 15.64
CA ASN A 490 13.96 24.33 14.77
C ASN A 490 13.44 23.94 13.37
N GLU A 491 13.53 22.65 13.03
CA GLU A 491 13.11 22.11 11.74
C GLU A 491 11.74 21.39 11.84
N THR A 492 10.98 21.68 12.91
CA THR A 492 9.63 21.13 13.10
C THR A 492 8.56 22.02 12.46
N PHE A 493 7.63 21.39 11.78
CA PHE A 493 6.41 21.98 11.23
C PHE A 493 5.33 22.09 12.31
N ARG A 494 5.21 23.28 12.90
CA ARG A 494 4.29 23.59 14.00
C ARG A 494 3.06 24.37 13.50
N GLY A 495 1.88 24.02 14.01
CA GLY A 495 0.61 24.49 13.44
C GLY A 495 0.26 23.70 12.17
N LYS A 496 -0.98 23.80 11.69
CA LYS A 496 -1.45 23.06 10.50
C LYS A 496 -1.44 23.95 9.27
N VAL A 497 -1.22 23.39 8.08
CA VAL A 497 -1.53 24.07 6.82
C VAL A 497 -3.00 23.85 6.49
N VAL A 498 -3.40 22.57 6.49
CA VAL A 498 -4.77 22.09 6.27
C VAL A 498 -5.00 20.83 7.11
N ASP A 499 -6.21 20.71 7.63
CA ASP A 499 -6.67 19.63 8.48
C ASP A 499 -8.09 19.23 8.06
N LEU A 500 -8.21 17.96 7.68
CA LEU A 500 -9.37 17.32 7.08
C LEU A 500 -9.90 16.19 7.97
N ASP A 501 -9.46 16.08 9.23
CA ASP A 501 -9.80 14.94 10.11
C ASP A 501 -11.31 14.75 10.30
N SER A 502 -12.05 15.86 10.36
CA SER A 502 -13.50 15.88 10.52
C SER A 502 -14.30 15.65 9.22
N THR A 503 -13.63 15.33 8.11
CA THR A 503 -14.25 15.18 6.79
C THR A 503 -13.99 13.79 6.22
N ASP A 504 -14.60 13.48 5.08
CA ASP A 504 -14.29 12.30 4.25
C ASP A 504 -13.38 12.67 3.05
N PHE A 505 -12.69 13.81 3.13
CA PHE A 505 -11.85 14.33 2.06
C PHE A 505 -10.39 13.88 2.17
N GLU A 506 -9.74 13.78 1.02
CA GLU A 506 -8.31 13.53 0.86
C GLU A 506 -7.63 14.79 0.34
N LEU A 507 -6.46 15.14 0.89
CA LEU A 507 -5.59 16.17 0.32
C LEU A 507 -4.76 15.53 -0.79
N THR A 508 -5.10 15.77 -2.06
CA THR A 508 -4.45 15.08 -3.18
C THR A 508 -3.26 15.84 -3.75
N SER A 509 -3.19 17.16 -3.53
CA SER A 509 -2.02 17.96 -3.91
C SER A 509 -1.89 19.20 -3.04
N MET A 510 -0.67 19.69 -2.87
CA MET A 510 -0.38 20.98 -2.25
C MET A 510 0.87 21.57 -2.91
N GLN A 511 0.73 22.79 -3.43
CA GLN A 511 1.78 23.52 -4.14
C GLN A 511 1.87 24.95 -3.59
N ARG A 512 3.03 25.60 -3.76
CA ARG A 512 3.23 26.96 -3.28
C ARG A 512 3.97 27.82 -4.31
N ALA A 513 3.39 28.98 -4.63
CA ALA A 513 3.96 29.97 -5.55
C ALA A 513 3.94 31.36 -4.88
N GLY A 514 5.12 31.92 -4.61
CA GLY A 514 5.23 33.10 -3.73
C GLY A 514 4.61 32.82 -2.36
N ASP A 515 3.68 33.67 -1.95
CA ASP A 515 2.92 33.52 -0.69
C ASP A 515 1.61 32.72 -0.84
N THR A 516 1.28 32.32 -2.06
CA THR A 516 0.04 31.60 -2.38
C THR A 516 0.21 30.11 -2.18
N THR A 517 -0.69 29.47 -1.43
CA THR A 517 -0.81 28.01 -1.37
C THR A 517 -1.96 27.54 -2.26
N ILE A 518 -1.75 26.53 -3.09
CA ILE A 518 -2.79 25.87 -3.86
C ILE A 518 -2.95 24.44 -3.35
N ILE A 519 -4.12 24.10 -2.83
CA ILE A 519 -4.47 22.74 -2.40
C ILE A 519 -5.52 22.15 -3.33
N ARG A 520 -5.50 20.83 -3.47
CA ARG A 520 -6.61 20.07 -4.08
C ARG A 520 -7.14 19.06 -3.08
N ILE A 521 -8.46 19.06 -2.92
CA ILE A 521 -9.19 18.13 -2.09
C ILE A 521 -10.10 17.26 -2.95
N TYR A 522 -10.30 16.02 -2.52
CA TYR A 522 -11.14 15.03 -3.17
C TYR A 522 -12.04 14.37 -2.14
N ASN A 523 -13.34 14.27 -2.41
CA ASN A 523 -14.26 13.51 -1.57
C ASN A 523 -14.15 12.01 -1.88
N SER A 524 -13.32 11.30 -1.12
CA SER A 524 -12.97 9.91 -1.41
C SER A 524 -14.00 8.90 -0.92
N GLU A 525 -14.73 9.20 0.17
CA GLU A 525 -15.63 8.24 0.83
C GLU A 525 -17.01 8.82 1.17
N GLY A 526 -17.10 10.13 1.38
CA GLY A 526 -18.27 10.77 1.94
C GLY A 526 -19.45 10.89 0.98
N ASP A 527 -20.43 11.66 1.43
CA ASP A 527 -21.56 12.13 0.64
C ASP A 527 -21.44 13.65 0.40
N GLU A 528 -22.50 14.29 -0.10
CA GLU A 528 -22.55 15.73 -0.38
C GLU A 528 -22.80 16.60 0.88
N ARG A 529 -22.68 16.04 2.09
CA ARG A 529 -22.90 16.83 3.32
C ARG A 529 -21.92 18.00 3.43
N LEU A 530 -22.35 19.05 4.13
CA LEU A 530 -21.50 20.18 4.44
C LEU A 530 -20.40 19.75 5.41
N ASN A 531 -19.15 19.97 5.04
CA ASN A 531 -17.97 19.64 5.82
C ASN A 531 -17.21 20.91 6.19
N THR A 532 -16.67 20.96 7.41
CA THR A 532 -15.76 22.03 7.83
C THR A 532 -14.32 21.58 7.61
N ILE A 533 -13.57 22.33 6.82
CA ILE A 533 -12.12 22.18 6.69
C ILE A 533 -11.44 23.22 7.58
N ILE A 534 -10.40 22.80 8.30
CA ILE A 534 -9.62 23.69 9.13
C ILE A 534 -8.31 24.03 8.40
N LEU A 535 -8.03 25.31 8.27
CA LEU A 535 -6.86 25.88 7.62
C LEU A 535 -5.98 26.58 8.67
N ASN A 536 -4.76 26.93 8.27
CA ASN A 536 -3.95 27.86 9.03
C ASN A 536 -4.65 29.23 9.16
N GLU A 537 -4.54 29.89 10.31
CA GLU A 537 -5.12 31.22 10.56
C GLU A 537 -4.44 32.35 9.76
N HIS A 538 -3.23 32.11 9.23
CA HIS A 538 -2.55 33.05 8.33
C HIS A 538 -3.26 33.23 6.99
N PHE A 539 -4.06 32.26 6.56
CA PHE A 539 -4.85 32.42 5.35
C PHE A 539 -6.04 33.34 5.65
N THR A 540 -6.14 34.43 4.90
CA THR A 540 -7.16 35.48 5.03
C THR A 540 -8.09 35.53 3.84
N SER A 541 -7.72 34.91 2.71
CA SER A 541 -8.57 34.79 1.54
C SER A 541 -8.42 33.43 0.85
N LEU A 542 -9.46 33.02 0.12
CA LEU A 542 -9.46 31.85 -0.75
C LEU A 542 -10.06 32.14 -2.11
N GLN A 543 -9.77 31.28 -3.08
CA GLN A 543 -10.39 31.29 -4.41
C GLN A 543 -10.51 29.86 -4.92
N PHE A 544 -11.66 29.49 -5.46
CA PHE A 544 -11.83 28.22 -6.16
C PHE A 544 -11.28 28.34 -7.57
N VAL A 545 -10.47 27.36 -7.96
CA VAL A 545 -9.75 27.34 -9.24
C VAL A 545 -10.04 26.01 -9.93
N GLU A 546 -10.32 26.07 -11.23
CA GLU A 546 -10.46 24.92 -12.10
C GLU A 546 -9.07 24.43 -12.56
N LEU A 547 -9.00 23.20 -13.09
CA LEU A 547 -7.73 22.63 -13.56
C LEU A 547 -7.12 23.40 -14.74
N ASP A 548 -7.94 24.12 -15.51
CA ASP A 548 -7.51 24.98 -16.62
C ASP A 548 -7.12 26.40 -16.17
N GLY A 549 -7.17 26.69 -14.86
CA GLY A 549 -6.80 27.97 -14.28
C GLY A 549 -7.93 29.00 -14.20
N ARG A 550 -9.13 28.71 -14.76
CA ARG A 550 -10.31 29.56 -14.51
C ARG A 550 -10.60 29.59 -13.02
N ALA A 551 -11.01 30.74 -12.51
CA ALA A 551 -11.23 30.93 -11.09
C ALA A 551 -12.45 31.81 -10.82
N ASN A 552 -13.08 31.62 -9.67
CA ASN A 552 -14.13 32.51 -9.20
C ASN A 552 -13.56 33.76 -8.53
N GLU A 553 -14.40 34.66 -8.03
CA GLU A 553 -13.94 35.81 -7.26
C GLU A 553 -13.33 35.38 -5.90
N PRO A 554 -12.22 36.01 -5.45
CA PRO A 554 -11.65 35.76 -4.14
C PRO A 554 -12.65 36.03 -3.01
N GLN A 555 -12.62 35.17 -1.99
CA GLN A 555 -13.49 35.22 -0.82
C GLN A 555 -12.63 35.42 0.42
N LYS A 556 -13.04 36.33 1.32
CA LYS A 556 -12.38 36.49 2.62
C LYS A 556 -12.70 35.31 3.52
N ILE A 557 -11.73 34.87 4.30
CA ILE A 557 -11.90 33.88 5.35
C ILE A 557 -11.47 34.45 6.69
N SER A 558 -12.14 34.00 7.76
CA SER A 558 -11.86 34.41 9.13
C SER A 558 -11.75 33.19 10.03
N GLY A 559 -10.71 33.14 10.86
CA GLY A 559 -10.56 32.09 11.87
C GLY A 559 -10.16 30.71 11.32
N GLY A 560 -9.53 30.65 10.15
CA GLY A 560 -8.95 29.41 9.60
C GLY A 560 -9.98 28.30 9.36
N ARG A 561 -11.22 28.64 9.00
CA ARG A 561 -12.29 27.67 8.76
C ARG A 561 -13.02 27.95 7.47
N ILE A 562 -13.30 26.90 6.70
CA ILE A 562 -14.12 26.97 5.50
C ILE A 562 -15.16 25.86 5.52
N GLU A 563 -16.37 26.18 5.09
CA GLU A 563 -17.44 25.20 4.89
C GLU A 563 -17.53 24.85 3.41
N ILE A 564 -17.55 23.56 3.10
CA ILE A 564 -17.59 23.08 1.73
C ILE A 564 -18.42 21.80 1.63
N SER A 565 -19.27 21.76 0.62
CA SER A 565 -20.01 20.58 0.20
C SER A 565 -19.41 20.11 -1.14
N LEU A 566 -19.16 18.80 -1.22
CA LEU A 566 -18.63 18.13 -2.41
C LEU A 566 -19.37 16.81 -2.53
N PRO A 567 -19.98 16.47 -3.68
CA PRO A 567 -20.55 15.15 -3.87
C PRO A 567 -19.46 14.07 -3.73
N ARG A 568 -19.85 12.82 -3.49
CA ARG A 568 -18.90 11.71 -3.55
C ARG A 568 -18.15 11.76 -4.88
N PHE A 569 -16.84 11.63 -4.82
CA PHE A 569 -15.91 11.75 -5.93
C PHE A 569 -15.71 13.18 -6.49
N GLY A 570 -16.32 14.18 -5.85
CA GLY A 570 -16.11 15.59 -6.17
C GLY A 570 -14.68 16.03 -5.85
N ILE A 571 -14.12 16.87 -6.72
CA ILE A 571 -12.78 17.44 -6.58
C ILE A 571 -12.91 18.96 -6.49
N ARG A 572 -12.13 19.60 -5.61
CA ARG A 572 -12.01 21.06 -5.56
C ARG A 572 -10.54 21.46 -5.50
N THR A 573 -10.14 22.44 -6.30
CA THR A 573 -8.84 23.11 -6.13
C THR A 573 -9.07 24.48 -5.50
N ILE A 574 -8.32 24.80 -4.45
CA ILE A 574 -8.48 25.99 -3.62
C ILE A 574 -7.13 26.70 -3.58
N ARG A 575 -7.12 27.96 -3.98
CA ARG A 575 -6.00 28.89 -3.83
C ARG A 575 -6.19 29.68 -2.54
N LEU A 576 -5.14 29.84 -1.75
CA LEU A 576 -5.14 30.41 -0.40
C LEU A 576 -4.03 31.46 -0.26
N TRP A 577 -4.35 32.59 0.39
CA TRP A 577 -3.42 33.69 0.67
C TRP A 577 -3.50 34.14 2.12
#